data_AF-A0A954XYK4-F1
#
_entry.id   AF-A0A954XYK4-F1
#
_cell.length_a   1.000
_cell.length_b   1.000
_cell.length_c   1.000
_cell.angle_alpha   90.00
_cell.angle_beta   90.00
_cell.angle_gamma   90.00
#
_symmetry.space_group_name_H-M   'P 1'
#
loop_
_entity.id
_entity.type
_entity.pdbx_description
1 polymer ?
#
loop_
_entity_poly.entity_id
_entity_poly.type
_entity_poly.pdbx_seq_one_letter_code
_entity_poly.pdbx_strand_id
1 'polypeptide(L)'
;MLETLFQSSTVPLLEQVVSFTQARHGVLAGNLANVDTPGYKARDLSPEAFQKRLREALAESKQRGPNHYQYNPHLESLSPGATTSQQMRSDEQRAKNPYEGLRDSMKGILRHDDNDISIEHQVAEISKNHAQHNMALTIMNSQFRLLRTIISERA
;
A
#
# COMPACT_ATOMS: atom_id res chain seq x y z
N MET A 1 -17.46 -19.99 -3.90
CA MET A 1 -18.37 -18.87 -4.22
C MET A 1 -18.03 -17.61 -3.44
N LEU A 2 -18.00 -17.64 -2.10
CA LEU A 2 -17.59 -16.47 -1.29
C LEU A 2 -16.15 -16.03 -1.54
N GLU A 3 -15.22 -16.98 -1.64
CA GLU A 3 -13.79 -16.71 -1.87
C GLU A 3 -13.53 -16.00 -3.21
N THR A 4 -14.32 -16.32 -4.23
CA THR A 4 -14.28 -15.69 -5.56
C THR A 4 -14.76 -14.24 -5.51
N LEU A 5 -15.79 -13.94 -4.70
CA LEU A 5 -16.28 -12.57 -4.48
C LEU A 5 -15.25 -11.72 -3.73
N PHE A 6 -14.60 -12.29 -2.70
CA PHE A 6 -13.53 -11.61 -1.96
C PHE A 6 -12.31 -11.33 -2.84
N GLN A 7 -11.89 -12.29 -3.66
CA GLN A 7 -10.76 -12.12 -4.59
C GLN A 7 -11.04 -11.12 -5.72
N SER A 8 -12.32 -10.93 -6.09
CA SER A 8 -12.72 -9.90 -7.06
C SER A 8 -12.84 -8.48 -6.47
N SER A 9 -12.79 -8.36 -5.14
CA SER A 9 -12.97 -7.09 -4.43
C SER A 9 -11.64 -6.34 -4.21
N THR A 10 -11.71 -5.10 -3.74
CA THR A 10 -10.52 -4.30 -3.36
C THR A 10 -10.00 -4.63 -1.96
N VAL A 11 -10.60 -5.59 -1.24
CA VAL A 11 -10.21 -5.94 0.14
C VAL A 11 -8.76 -6.43 0.24
N PRO A 12 -8.26 -7.37 -0.61
CA PRO A 12 -6.87 -7.82 -0.55
C PRO A 12 -5.86 -6.69 -0.82
N LEU A 13 -6.25 -5.73 -1.67
CA LEU A 13 -5.44 -4.55 -1.94
C LEU A 13 -5.33 -3.65 -0.71
N LEU A 14 -6.47 -3.37 -0.07
CA LEU A 14 -6.53 -2.53 1.13
C LEU A 14 -5.81 -3.19 2.32
N GLU A 15 -5.87 -4.52 2.43
CA GLU A 15 -5.09 -5.28 3.41
C GLU A 15 -3.59 -5.03 3.24
N GLN A 16 -3.09 -5.10 2.00
CA GLN A 16 -1.68 -4.85 1.72
C GLN A 16 -1.25 -3.41 2.06
N VAL A 17 -2.13 -2.42 1.84
CA VAL A 17 -1.88 -1.02 2.23
C VAL A 17 -1.86 -0.86 3.76
N VAL A 18 -2.80 -1.49 4.47
CA VAL A 18 -2.85 -1.49 5.94
C VAL A 18 -1.59 -2.13 6.52
N SER A 19 -1.18 -3.28 5.99
CA SER A 19 0.05 -3.99 6.41
C SER A 19 1.30 -3.14 6.18
N PHE A 20 1.43 -2.49 5.01
CA PHE A 20 2.54 -1.59 4.71
C PHE A 20 2.59 -0.40 5.68
N THR A 21 1.47 0.29 5.87
CA THR A 21 1.40 1.46 6.76
C THR A 21 1.68 1.08 8.21
N GLN A 22 1.23 -0.09 8.66
CA GLN A 22 1.58 -0.61 10.00
C GLN A 22 3.09 -0.87 10.13
N ALA A 23 3.70 -1.55 9.15
CA ALA A 23 5.15 -1.80 9.16
C ALA A 23 5.95 -0.49 9.16
N ARG A 24 5.53 0.49 8.35
CA ARG A 24 6.17 1.81 8.28
C ARG A 24 6.05 2.57 9.60
N HIS A 25 4.92 2.46 10.29
CA HIS A 25 4.75 3.07 11.61
C HIS A 25 5.79 2.57 12.62
N GLY A 26 6.09 1.27 12.61
CA GLY A 26 7.15 0.69 13.44
C GLY A 26 8.53 1.26 13.14
N VAL A 27 8.84 1.47 11.86
CA VAL A 27 10.12 2.07 11.43
C VAL A 27 10.22 3.53 11.87
N LEU A 28 9.17 4.33 11.65
CA LEU A 28 9.14 5.74 12.05
C LEU A 28 9.21 5.92 13.58
N ALA A 29 8.52 5.06 14.33
CA ALA A 29 8.60 5.03 15.79
C ALA A 29 10.02 4.71 16.27
N GLY A 30 10.70 3.77 15.61
CA GLY A 30 12.12 3.46 15.86
C GLY A 30 13.04 4.65 15.59
N ASN A 31 12.81 5.41 14.52
CA ASN A 31 13.58 6.63 14.25
C ASN A 31 13.34 7.70 15.32
N LEU A 32 12.11 7.88 15.76
CA LEU A 32 11.77 8.84 16.81
C LEU A 32 12.42 8.46 18.16
N ALA A 33 12.45 7.16 18.50
CA ALA A 33 13.08 6.68 19.72
C ALA A 33 14.61 6.88 19.72
N ASN A 34 15.25 6.83 18.55
CA ASN A 34 16.70 6.97 18.39
C ASN A 34 17.13 8.37 17.94
N VAL A 35 16.23 9.35 17.96
CA VAL A 35 16.53 10.72 17.48
C VAL A 35 17.68 11.39 18.23
N ASP A 36 17.85 11.12 19.53
CA ASP A 36 18.93 11.68 20.33
C ASP A 36 20.16 10.75 20.40
N THR A 37 20.20 9.69 19.58
CA THR A 37 21.32 8.72 19.56
C THR A 37 22.41 9.19 18.59
N PRO A 38 23.62 9.53 19.07
CA PRO A 38 24.70 10.00 18.20
C PRO A 38 25.06 8.98 17.11
N GLY A 39 25.21 9.44 15.86
CA GLY A 39 25.56 8.60 14.71
C GLY A 39 24.46 7.65 14.23
N TYR A 40 23.23 7.77 14.74
CA TYR A 40 22.10 6.98 14.25
C TYR A 40 21.64 7.48 12.87
N LYS A 41 21.32 6.54 11.97
CA LYS A 41 20.83 6.82 10.61
C LYS A 41 19.37 6.42 10.49
N ALA A 42 18.53 7.37 10.08
CA ALA A 42 17.12 7.09 9.83
C ALA A 42 16.95 6.06 8.71
N ARG A 43 15.91 5.23 8.89
CA ARG A 43 15.47 4.23 7.92
C ARG A 43 14.04 4.51 7.56
N ASP A 44 13.64 4.26 6.32
CA ASP A 44 12.22 4.37 5.93
C ASP A 44 11.83 3.31 4.91
N LEU A 45 10.55 2.93 4.92
CA LEU A 45 9.95 2.10 3.89
C LEU A 45 9.47 2.99 2.75
N SER A 46 10.03 2.82 1.55
CA SER A 46 9.69 3.65 0.39
C SER A 46 8.22 3.47 -0.06
N PRO A 47 7.36 4.51 0.06
CA PRO A 47 5.99 4.43 -0.42
C PRO A 47 5.91 4.32 -1.95
N GLU A 48 6.84 4.94 -2.66
CA GLU A 48 6.94 4.88 -4.12
C GLU A 48 7.22 3.45 -4.60
N ALA A 49 8.19 2.78 -3.97
CA ALA A 49 8.54 1.40 -4.29
C ALA A 49 7.36 0.47 -3.99
N PHE A 50 6.72 0.66 -2.84
CA PHE A 50 5.52 -0.08 -2.48
C PHE A 50 4.40 0.09 -3.51
N GLN A 51 4.05 1.33 -3.87
CA GLN A 51 3.01 1.61 -4.88
C GLN A 51 3.35 1.03 -6.26
N LYS A 52 4.63 1.06 -6.65
CA LYS A 52 5.10 0.45 -7.89
C LYS A 52 4.86 -1.06 -7.88
N ARG A 53 5.31 -1.74 -6.83
CA ARG A 53 5.10 -3.19 -6.64
C ARG A 53 3.62 -3.56 -6.60
N LEU A 54 2.81 -2.73 -5.95
CA LEU A 54 1.37 -2.94 -5.85
C LEU A 54 0.68 -2.85 -7.22
N ARG A 55 1.05 -1.84 -8.02
CA ARG A 55 0.57 -1.69 -9.41
C ARG A 55 1.01 -2.84 -10.30
N GLU A 56 2.27 -3.30 -10.17
CA GLU A 56 2.79 -4.47 -10.89
C GLU A 56 1.99 -5.74 -10.55
N ALA A 57 1.76 -6.01 -9.26
CA ALA A 57 0.98 -7.17 -8.81
C ALA A 57 -0.47 -7.15 -9.33
N LEU A 58 -1.11 -5.98 -9.39
CA LEU A 58 -2.44 -5.81 -9.97
C LEU A 58 -2.45 -6.01 -11.50
N ALA A 59 -1.40 -5.57 -12.19
CA ALA A 59 -1.28 -5.79 -13.63
C ALA A 59 -1.10 -7.28 -13.97
N GLU A 60 -0.32 -8.00 -13.16
CA GLU A 60 -0.13 -9.45 -13.30
C GLU A 60 -1.41 -10.24 -13.00
N SER A 61 -2.16 -9.87 -11.95
CA SER A 61 -3.42 -10.56 -11.62
C SER A 61 -4.47 -10.42 -12.72
N LYS A 62 -4.55 -9.25 -13.37
CA LYS A 62 -5.45 -9.00 -14.50
C LYS A 62 -5.05 -9.77 -15.77
N GLN A 63 -3.75 -10.02 -15.96
CA GLN A 63 -3.23 -10.77 -17.11
C GLN A 63 -3.38 -12.29 -16.95
N ARG A 64 -3.37 -12.81 -15.72
CA ARG A 64 -3.60 -14.24 -15.42
C ARG A 64 -5.08 -14.61 -15.38
N GLY A 65 -5.92 -13.93 -16.17
CA GLY A 65 -7.35 -14.20 -16.22
C GLY A 65 -7.65 -15.68 -16.48
N PRO A 66 -8.60 -16.29 -15.75
CA PRO A 66 -9.05 -17.65 -16.03
C PRO A 66 -9.86 -17.65 -17.33
N ASN A 67 -9.69 -18.69 -18.15
CA ASN A 67 -10.60 -18.96 -19.26
C ASN A 67 -12.06 -19.09 -18.77
N HIS A 68 -13.00 -18.45 -19.50
CA HIS A 68 -14.47 -18.62 -19.47
C HIS A 68 -15.15 -18.03 -18.21
N TYR A 69 -16.07 -17.05 -18.27
CA TYR A 69 -17.29 -16.96 -19.08
C TYR A 69 -17.68 -15.51 -19.38
N GLN A 70 -18.27 -15.32 -20.56
CA GLN A 70 -19.20 -14.26 -20.98
C GLN A 70 -19.00 -12.84 -20.41
N TYR A 71 -18.46 -12.00 -21.29
CA TYR A 71 -18.88 -10.62 -21.50
C TYR A 71 -20.29 -10.33 -20.94
N ASN A 72 -20.33 -9.56 -19.85
CA ASN A 72 -21.56 -8.95 -19.36
C ASN A 72 -21.26 -7.45 -19.20
N PRO A 73 -21.66 -6.59 -20.14
CA PRO A 73 -21.24 -5.19 -20.22
C PRO A 73 -21.90 -4.25 -19.20
N HIS A 74 -22.47 -4.78 -18.10
CA HIS A 74 -23.32 -4.00 -17.18
C HIS A 74 -22.76 -3.79 -15.76
N LEU A 75 -21.46 -4.00 -15.52
CA LEU A 75 -20.88 -3.82 -14.17
C LEU A 75 -19.63 -2.92 -14.13
N GLU A 76 -19.44 -2.07 -15.14
CA GLU A 76 -18.43 -1.01 -15.13
C GLU A 76 -18.95 0.22 -14.37
N SER A 77 -18.97 0.22 -13.03
CA SER A 77 -19.25 1.47 -12.28
C SER A 77 -18.97 1.48 -10.76
N LEU A 78 -18.73 0.35 -10.09
CA LEU A 78 -18.77 0.35 -8.61
C LEU A 78 -17.42 0.58 -7.91
N SER A 79 -16.35 0.92 -8.62
CA SER A 79 -15.08 1.34 -8.01
C SER A 79 -14.89 2.84 -8.19
N PRO A 80 -15.10 3.66 -7.15
CA PRO A 80 -14.76 5.07 -7.19
C PRO A 80 -13.25 5.22 -7.48
N GLY A 81 -12.89 5.69 -8.68
CA GLY A 81 -11.53 6.10 -9.03
C GLY A 81 -10.74 5.27 -10.05
N ALA A 82 -11.37 4.42 -10.86
CA ALA A 82 -10.63 3.70 -11.92
C ALA A 82 -10.31 4.62 -13.12
N THR A 83 -9.11 5.20 -13.15
CA THR A 83 -8.53 5.81 -14.36
C THR A 83 -7.77 4.76 -15.15
N THR A 84 -8.18 4.53 -16.41
CA THR A 84 -7.47 3.71 -17.37
C THR A 84 -6.28 4.50 -17.92
N SER A 85 -5.08 3.93 -17.81
CA SER A 85 -3.98 4.24 -18.72
C SER A 85 -3.21 2.95 -19.03
N GLN A 86 -3.45 2.44 -20.25
CA GLN A 86 -2.59 1.47 -20.92
C GLN A 86 -1.24 2.12 -21.22
N GLN A 87 -0.12 1.45 -20.95
CA GLN A 87 0.87 1.09 -21.97
C GLN A 87 2.09 0.31 -21.44
N MET A 88 2.33 -0.82 -22.12
CA MET A 88 3.60 -1.44 -22.57
C MET A 88 4.63 -1.98 -21.54
N ARG A 89 4.64 -3.33 -21.42
CA ARG A 89 5.74 -4.34 -21.59
C ARG A 89 7.19 -3.81 -21.41
N SER A 90 8.15 -4.49 -20.79
CA SER A 90 8.40 -5.93 -20.62
C SER A 90 9.46 -6.22 -19.53
N ASP A 91 9.54 -7.50 -19.17
CA ASP A 91 10.72 -8.26 -18.73
C ASP A 91 11.10 -8.41 -17.24
N GLU A 92 11.28 -9.71 -16.93
CA GLU A 92 12.16 -10.35 -15.95
C GLU A 92 11.78 -10.42 -14.47
N GLN A 93 11.21 -11.59 -14.16
CA GLN A 93 11.33 -12.36 -12.93
C GLN A 93 12.59 -12.03 -12.10
N ARG A 94 12.39 -11.32 -11.00
CA ARG A 94 13.25 -11.49 -9.83
C ARG A 94 12.41 -11.35 -8.57
N ALA A 95 12.14 -12.48 -7.93
CA ALA A 95 11.69 -12.55 -6.55
C ALA A 95 12.71 -11.78 -5.70
N LYS A 96 12.34 -10.55 -5.35
CA LYS A 96 13.18 -9.60 -4.63
C LYS A 96 12.35 -9.07 -3.51
N ASN A 97 12.83 -9.32 -2.30
CA ASN A 97 12.23 -9.07 -1.01
C ASN A 97 11.33 -7.83 -1.01
N PRO A 98 10.12 -7.88 -0.42
CA PRO A 98 9.17 -6.76 -0.43
C PRO A 98 9.70 -5.47 0.23
N TYR A 99 10.90 -5.52 0.81
CA TYR A 99 11.57 -4.42 1.50
C TYR A 99 12.89 -3.98 0.84
N GLU A 100 13.21 -4.42 -0.39
CA GLU A 100 14.46 -4.05 -1.09
C GLU A 100 14.56 -2.56 -1.47
N GLY A 101 13.54 -1.76 -1.17
CA GLY A 101 13.52 -0.31 -1.31
C GLY A 101 13.81 0.43 0.00
N LEU A 102 14.62 -0.14 0.90
CA LEU A 102 15.17 0.59 2.04
C LEU A 102 16.01 1.75 1.47
N ARG A 103 15.38 2.90 1.31
CA ARG A 103 16.09 4.13 1.03
C ARG A 103 16.90 4.44 2.28
N ASP A 104 18.22 4.47 2.14
CA ASP A 104 19.08 5.26 3.03
C ASP A 104 18.54 6.68 2.90
N SER A 105 17.67 7.07 3.82
CA SER A 105 16.79 8.22 3.60
C SER A 105 17.61 9.50 3.72
N MET A 106 17.97 10.01 2.55
CA MET A 106 18.07 11.42 2.18
C MET A 106 18.98 12.30 3.06
N LYS A 107 20.20 12.56 2.55
CA LYS A 107 21.10 13.65 2.97
C LYS A 107 20.32 14.96 3.12
N GLY A 108 19.86 15.28 4.32
CA GLY A 108 19.00 16.44 4.58
C GLY A 108 19.54 17.25 5.74
N ILE A 109 20.45 18.19 5.44
CA ILE A 109 21.12 19.08 6.39
C ILE A 109 21.73 18.30 7.55
N LEU A 110 22.98 17.84 7.37
CA LEU A 110 23.77 17.35 8.49
C LEU A 110 23.74 18.40 9.60
N ARG A 111 23.07 18.06 10.69
CA ARG A 111 23.23 18.76 11.95
C ARG A 111 24.70 18.61 12.37
N HIS A 112 25.19 19.53 13.20
CA HIS A 112 26.58 19.50 13.67
C HIS A 112 26.91 18.27 14.53
N ASP A 113 25.89 17.48 14.89
CA ASP A 113 25.91 16.29 15.76
C ASP A 113 25.96 14.95 14.99
N ASP A 114 26.18 14.98 13.67
CA ASP A 114 26.21 13.79 12.77
C ASP A 114 24.90 12.98 12.77
N ASN A 115 23.79 13.62 13.14
CA ASN A 115 22.44 13.06 13.08
C ASN A 115 21.66 13.66 11.90
N ASP A 116 20.96 12.80 11.15
CA ASP A 116 20.18 13.15 9.94
C ASP A 116 18.66 13.21 10.24
N ILE A 117 18.27 13.23 11.51
CA ILE A 117 16.86 13.12 11.95
C ILE A 117 16.35 14.47 12.49
N SER A 118 15.28 14.99 11.88
CA SER A 118 14.44 16.06 12.45
C SER A 118 13.16 15.48 13.05
N ILE A 119 12.88 15.79 14.32
CA ILE A 119 11.65 15.39 15.03
C ILE A 119 10.42 15.84 14.25
N GLU A 120 10.41 17.09 13.82
CA GLU A 120 9.29 17.73 13.15
C GLU A 120 8.96 16.99 11.86
N HIS A 121 10.00 16.63 11.09
CA HIS A 121 9.85 15.83 9.88
C HIS A 121 9.35 14.41 10.19
N GLN A 122 9.89 13.74 11.21
CA GLN A 122 9.44 12.41 11.59
C GLN A 122 7.96 12.41 12.05
N VAL A 123 7.54 13.41 12.83
CA VAL A 123 6.15 13.57 13.24
C VAL A 123 5.24 13.84 12.04
N ALA A 124 5.69 14.64 11.07
CA ALA A 124 4.94 14.86 9.83
C ALA A 124 4.75 13.56 9.03
N GLU A 125 5.80 12.75 8.88
CA GLU A 125 5.70 11.47 8.16
C GLU A 125 4.88 10.43 8.94
N ILE A 126 4.93 10.41 10.28
CA ILE A 126 4.03 9.60 11.11
C ILE A 126 2.57 9.99 10.89
N SER A 127 2.27 11.29 10.92
CA SER A 127 0.92 11.83 10.71
C SER A 127 0.37 11.45 9.32
N LYS A 128 1.20 11.61 8.29
CA LYS A 128 0.87 11.22 6.91
C LYS A 128 0.61 9.72 6.78
N ASN A 129 1.46 8.89 7.36
CA ASN A 129 1.28 7.43 7.35
C ASN A 129 0.02 7.00 8.12
N HIS A 130 -0.25 7.63 9.26
CA HIS A 130 -1.47 7.40 10.04
C HIS A 130 -2.74 7.78 9.26
N ALA A 131 -2.73 8.91 8.55
CA ALA A 131 -3.84 9.30 7.68
C ALA A 131 -4.10 8.27 6.56
N GLN A 132 -3.04 7.77 5.91
CA GLN A 132 -3.15 6.71 4.89
C GLN A 132 -3.70 5.41 5.46
N HIS A 133 -3.26 5.01 6.65
CA HIS A 133 -3.74 3.83 7.34
C HIS A 133 -5.25 3.90 7.63
N ASN A 134 -5.69 5.00 8.24
CA ASN A 134 -7.10 5.19 8.60
C ASN A 134 -8.01 5.28 7.37
N MET A 135 -7.52 5.90 6.29
CA MET A 135 -8.24 5.93 5.02
C MET A 135 -8.43 4.52 4.46
N ALA A 136 -7.38 3.69 4.44
CA ALA A 136 -7.47 2.32 3.98
C ALA A 136 -8.47 1.48 4.80
N LEU A 137 -8.43 1.60 6.13
CA LEU A 137 -9.40 0.95 7.02
C LEU A 137 -10.84 1.42 6.78
N THR A 138 -11.05 2.72 6.56
CA THR A 138 -12.37 3.29 6.30
C THR A 138 -12.98 2.71 5.03
N ILE A 139 -12.19 2.65 3.95
CA ILE A 139 -12.61 2.06 2.68
C ILE A 139 -12.88 0.56 2.85
N MET A 140 -11.99 -0.16 3.54
CA MET A 140 -12.12 -1.60 3.79
C MET A 140 -13.42 -1.93 4.54
N ASN A 141 -13.72 -1.18 5.60
CA ASN A 141 -14.97 -1.31 6.35
C ASN A 141 -16.20 -1.03 5.49
N SER A 142 -16.10 -0.06 4.57
CA SER A 142 -17.17 0.22 3.60
C SER A 142 -17.42 -0.97 2.68
N GLN A 143 -16.36 -1.61 2.18
CA GLN A 143 -16.46 -2.81 1.34
C GLN A 143 -17.13 -3.97 2.10
N PHE A 144 -16.74 -4.22 3.34
CA PHE A 144 -17.38 -5.25 4.16
C PHE A 144 -18.86 -4.98 4.43
N ARG A 145 -19.26 -3.71 4.63
CA ARG A 145 -20.67 -3.36 4.76
C ARG A 145 -21.44 -3.69 3.48
N LEU A 146 -20.91 -3.32 2.31
CA LEU A 146 -21.54 -3.63 1.02
C LEU A 146 -21.69 -5.15 0.83
N LEU A 147 -20.65 -5.93 1.11
CA LEU A 147 -20.71 -7.39 1.03
C LEU A 147 -21.77 -7.98 1.96
N ARG A 148 -21.86 -7.48 3.21
CA ARG A 148 -22.90 -7.91 4.15
C ARG A 148 -24.30 -7.59 3.64
N THR A 149 -24.52 -6.39 3.11
CA THR A 149 -25.81 -5.99 2.52
C THR A 149 -26.23 -6.93 1.39
N ILE A 150 -25.33 -7.20 0.45
CA ILE A 150 -25.60 -8.08 -0.70
C ILE A 150 -25.93 -9.51 -0.23
N ILE A 151 -25.20 -10.03 0.77
CA ILE A 151 -25.46 -11.37 1.31
C ILE A 151 -26.82 -11.40 2.04
N SER A 152 -27.14 -10.37 2.82
CA SER A 152 -28.39 -10.30 3.57
C SER A 152 -29.63 -10.12 2.69
N GLU A 153 -29.50 -9.48 1.52
CA GLU A 153 -30.62 -9.26 0.60
C GLU A 153 -30.96 -10.50 -0.24
N ARG A 154 -30.04 -11.49 -0.29
CA ARG A 154 -30.18 -12.73 -1.07
C ARG A 154 -30.58 -13.95 -0.24
N ALA A 155 -30.69 -13.81 1.09
CA ALA A 155 -31.10 -14.85 2.03
C ALA A 155 -32.56 -14.64 2.44
#